data_AF-A0A2V7I5T1-F1
#
_entry.id   AF-A0A2V7I5T1-F1
#
_cell.length_a   1.000
_cell.length_b   1.000
_cell.length_c   1.000
_cell.angle_alpha   90.00
_cell.angle_beta   90.00
_cell.angle_gamma   90.00
#
_symmetry.space_group_name_H-M   'P 1'
#
loop_
_entity.id
_entity.type
_entity.pdbx_description
1 polymer ?
#
loop_
_entity_poly.entity_id
_entity_poly.type
_entity_poly.pdbx_seq_one_letter_code
_entity_poly.pdbx_strand_id
1 'polypeptide(L)'
;PLFVEEVTKTLLDLGVLRRENGGYRMVKGAAEMSVPDTIQGIIMARLDRLGEDGKRTVQLASVIGRQFLVRLLERIADVRGELEGLLQELKALELIYEQGLLP
;
A
#
# COMPACT_ATOMS: atom_id res chain seq x y z
N PRO A 1 -3.13 16.74 -1.54
CA PRO A 1 -4.24 15.77 -1.59
C PRO A 1 -3.72 14.38 -1.96
N LEU A 2 -4.19 13.33 -1.28
CA LEU A 2 -3.67 11.96 -1.37
C LEU A 2 -3.45 11.46 -2.82
N PHE A 3 -4.33 11.79 -3.76
CA PHE A 3 -4.16 11.47 -5.19
C PHE A 3 -2.86 11.99 -5.80
N VAL A 4 -2.50 13.24 -5.52
CA VAL A 4 -1.27 13.84 -6.06
C VAL A 4 -0.03 13.16 -5.46
N GLU A 5 -0.07 12.79 -4.18
CA GLU A 5 1.00 12.08 -3.50
C GLU A 5 1.18 10.67 -4.07
N GLU A 6 0.09 9.92 -4.22
CA GLU A 6 0.12 8.54 -4.72
C GLU A 6 0.51 8.44 -6.20
N VAL A 7 0.06 9.38 -7.03
CA VAL A 7 0.52 9.50 -8.40
C VAL A 7 2.02 9.80 -8.44
N THR A 8 2.50 10.75 -7.61
CA THR A 8 3.93 11.09 -7.56
C THR A 8 4.79 9.91 -7.10
N LYS A 9 4.34 9.13 -6.11
CA LYS A 9 5.02 7.91 -5.67
C LYS A 9 5.03 6.83 -6.75
N THR A 10 3.87 6.57 -7.38
CA THR A 10 3.77 5.60 -8.48
C THR A 10 4.73 5.96 -9.61
N LEU A 11 4.86 7.24 -9.92
CA LEU A 11 5.81 7.75 -10.92
C LEU A 11 7.28 7.53 -10.52
N LEU A 12 7.61 7.62 -9.23
CA LEU A 12 8.95 7.31 -8.71
C LEU A 12 9.22 5.80 -8.76
N ASP A 13 8.27 4.96 -8.34
CA ASP A 13 8.36 3.50 -8.32
C ASP A 13 8.53 2.92 -9.73
N LEU A 14 7.81 3.48 -10.72
CA LEU A 14 7.94 3.11 -12.14
C LEU A 14 9.23 3.65 -12.78
N GLY A 15 10.07 4.39 -12.04
CA GLY A 15 11.32 4.98 -12.52
C GLY A 15 11.11 6.07 -13.57
N VAL A 16 9.90 6.62 -13.68
CA VAL A 16 9.56 7.69 -14.62
C VAL A 16 9.97 9.04 -14.07
N LEU A 17 9.82 9.25 -12.77
CA LEU A 17 10.43 10.36 -12.05
C LEU A 17 11.70 9.88 -11.37
N ARG A 18 12.76 10.67 -11.47
CA ARG A 18 13.97 10.53 -10.67
C ARG A 18 14.16 11.80 -9.85
N ARG A 19 14.52 11.62 -8.58
CA ARG A 19 14.84 12.73 -7.70
C ARG A 19 16.26 13.20 -8.00
N GLU A 20 16.42 14.44 -8.45
CA GLU A 20 17.72 15.07 -8.74
C GLU A 20 17.75 16.47 -8.13
N ASN A 21 18.82 16.78 -7.37
CA ASN A 21 19.13 18.12 -6.84
C ASN A 21 17.95 18.87 -6.19
N GLY A 22 17.19 18.18 -5.34
CA GLY A 22 16.06 18.79 -4.61
C GLY A 22 14.77 18.95 -5.43
N GLY A 23 14.74 18.49 -6.68
CA GLY A 23 13.56 18.44 -7.54
C GLY A 23 13.29 17.05 -8.12
N TYR A 24 12.22 16.94 -8.88
CA TYR A 24 11.87 15.73 -9.64
C TYR A 24 12.08 15.99 -11.12
N ARG A 25 12.84 15.10 -11.79
CA ARG A 25 13.04 15.12 -13.24
C ARG A 25 12.34 13.91 -13.85
N MET A 26 11.56 14.17 -14.90
CA MET A 26 10.95 13.11 -15.71
C MET A 26 12.01 12.50 -16.63
N VAL A 27 12.21 11.19 -16.55
CA VAL A 27 13.27 10.43 -17.23
C VAL A 27 12.73 9.57 -18.37
N LYS A 28 11.41 9.32 -18.40
CA LYS A 28 10.69 8.63 -19.49
C LYS A 28 9.51 9.46 -19.98
N GLY A 29 9.16 9.37 -21.26
CA GLY A 29 8.08 10.16 -21.84
C GLY A 29 6.71 9.81 -21.23
N ALA A 30 5.91 10.83 -20.91
CA ALA A 30 4.57 10.66 -20.32
C ALA A 30 3.62 9.77 -21.15
N ALA A 31 3.88 9.63 -22.46
CA ALA A 31 3.08 8.82 -23.39
C ALA A 31 3.31 7.30 -23.29
N GLU A 32 4.37 6.84 -22.63
CA GLU A 32 4.62 5.40 -22.38
C GLU A 32 3.88 4.89 -21.13
N MET A 33 3.05 5.71 -20.51
CA MET A 33 2.52 5.47 -19.18
C MET A 33 1.02 5.26 -19.16
N SER A 34 0.61 4.06 -18.71
CA SER A 34 -0.69 3.87 -18.06
C SER A 34 -0.57 4.39 -16.63
N VAL A 35 -0.64 5.72 -16.46
CA VAL A 35 -0.89 6.27 -15.11
C VAL A 35 -2.29 5.81 -14.76
N PRO A 36 -2.50 5.04 -13.67
CA PRO A 36 -3.84 4.60 -13.33
C PRO A 36 -4.75 5.82 -13.13
N ASP A 37 -5.83 5.86 -13.90
CA ASP A 37 -6.72 7.01 -14.04
C ASP A 37 -7.44 7.37 -12.72
N THR A 38 -7.31 6.52 -11.69
CA THR A 38 -8.00 6.62 -10.40
C THR A 38 -7.15 6.10 -9.24
N ILE A 39 -7.35 6.65 -8.03
CA ILE A 39 -6.82 6.06 -6.78
C ILE A 39 -7.17 4.58 -6.69
N GLN A 40 -8.40 4.22 -7.06
CA GLN A 40 -8.87 2.86 -6.99
C GLN A 40 -8.00 1.93 -7.84
N GLY A 41 -7.60 2.33 -9.05
CA GLY A 41 -6.67 1.56 -9.89
C GLY A 41 -5.30 1.35 -9.23
N ILE A 42 -4.76 2.37 -8.57
CA ILE A 42 -3.49 2.27 -7.82
C ILE A 42 -3.61 1.26 -6.67
N ILE A 43 -4.70 1.36 -5.89
CA ILE A 43 -4.93 0.44 -4.76
C ILE A 43 -5.15 -1.00 -5.26
N MET A 44 -5.90 -1.21 -6.34
CA MET A 44 -6.11 -2.53 -6.92
C MET A 44 -4.79 -3.14 -7.40
N ALA A 45 -3.94 -2.37 -8.09
CA ALA A 45 -2.62 -2.84 -8.53
C ALA A 45 -1.71 -3.25 -7.35
N ARG A 46 -1.82 -2.59 -6.19
CA ARG A 46 -1.12 -2.99 -4.97
C ARG A 46 -1.70 -4.28 -4.37
N LEU A 47 -3.02 -4.41 -4.33
CA LEU A 47 -3.70 -5.63 -3.88
C LEU A 47 -3.37 -6.84 -4.77
N ASP A 48 -3.19 -6.64 -6.08
CA ASP A 48 -2.84 -7.70 -7.02
C ASP A 48 -1.45 -8.31 -6.78
N ARG A 49 -0.55 -7.55 -6.13
CA ARG A 49 0.80 -8.01 -5.77
C ARG A 49 0.83 -8.88 -4.51
N LEU A 50 -0.26 -8.97 -3.76
CA LEU A 50 -0.36 -9.81 -2.57
C LEU A 50 -0.63 -11.28 -2.92
N GLY A 51 -0.03 -12.17 -2.15
CA GLY A 51 -0.48 -13.57 -2.06
C GLY A 51 -1.88 -13.68 -1.42
N GLU A 52 -2.48 -14.88 -1.48
CA GLU A 52 -3.82 -15.14 -0.94
C GLU A 52 -3.95 -14.76 0.55
N ASP A 53 -2.94 -15.08 1.37
CA ASP A 53 -2.95 -14.78 2.80
C ASP A 53 -2.90 -13.27 3.08
N GLY A 54 -2.14 -12.52 2.28
CA GLY A 54 -2.10 -11.05 2.34
C GLY A 54 -3.45 -10.43 1.97
N LYS A 55 -4.07 -10.91 0.87
CA LYS A 55 -5.41 -10.45 0.44
C LYS A 55 -6.46 -10.72 1.52
N ARG A 56 -6.46 -11.93 2.09
CA ARG A 56 -7.36 -12.31 3.17
C ARG A 56 -7.16 -11.44 4.41
N THR A 57 -5.91 -11.15 4.77
CA THR A 57 -5.57 -10.30 5.91
C THR A 57 -6.10 -8.87 5.74
N VAL A 58 -5.92 -8.26 4.56
CA VAL A 58 -6.48 -6.92 4.27
C VAL A 58 -8.00 -6.92 4.32
N GLN A 59 -8.66 -7.95 3.79
CA GLN A 59 -10.12 -8.05 3.84
C GLN A 59 -10.63 -8.14 5.28
N LEU A 60 -10.03 -9.00 6.09
CA LEU A 60 -10.38 -9.13 7.51
C LEU A 60 -10.17 -7.82 8.27
N ALA A 61 -9.02 -7.16 8.05
CA ALA A 61 -8.75 -5.84 8.59
C ALA A 61 -9.80 -4.80 8.17
N SER A 62 -10.20 -4.79 6.90
CA SER A 62 -11.21 -3.88 6.35
C SER A 62 -12.60 -4.09 6.96
N VAL A 63 -12.94 -5.34 7.30
CA VAL A 63 -14.19 -5.67 8.00
C VAL A 63 -14.18 -5.17 9.45
N ILE A 64 -13.02 -5.20 10.13
CA ILE A 64 -12.89 -4.62 11.47
C ILE A 64 -13.10 -3.10 11.41
N GLY A 65 -12.50 -2.43 10.44
CA GLY A 65 -12.70 -1.02 10.16
C GLY A 65 -11.44 -0.32 9.63
N ARG A 66 -11.57 0.99 9.34
CA ARG A 66 -10.46 1.82 8.82
C ARG A 66 -9.26 1.91 9.77
N GLN A 67 -9.48 1.68 11.06
CA GLN A 67 -8.46 1.58 12.10
C GLN A 67 -8.80 0.36 12.94
N PHE A 68 -7.80 -0.45 13.26
CA PHE A 68 -7.97 -1.70 14.00
C PHE A 68 -6.77 -1.95 14.90
N LEU A 69 -6.99 -2.70 15.98
CA LEU A 69 -5.92 -3.20 16.83
C LEU A 69 -5.39 -4.51 16.23
N VAL A 70 -4.07 -4.66 16.15
CA VAL A 70 -3.42 -5.90 15.66
C VAL A 70 -3.92 -7.14 16.42
N ARG A 71 -4.07 -7.03 17.74
CA ARG A 71 -4.59 -8.11 18.61
C ARG A 71 -6.00 -8.59 18.24
N LEU A 72 -6.83 -7.72 17.66
CA LEU A 72 -8.17 -8.08 17.19
C LEU A 72 -8.09 -8.84 15.86
N LEU A 73 -7.22 -8.40 14.96
CA LEU A 73 -6.96 -9.09 13.69
C LEU A 73 -6.37 -10.49 13.93
N GLU A 74 -5.41 -10.64 14.85
CA GLU A 74 -4.85 -11.95 15.27
C GLU A 74 -5.94 -12.93 15.70
N ARG A 75 -6.92 -12.45 16.48
CA ARG A 75 -7.98 -13.30 17.02
C ARG A 75 -8.96 -13.77 15.93
N ILE A 76 -9.18 -12.95 14.90
CA ILE A 76 -10.15 -13.23 13.83
C ILE A 76 -9.50 -14.04 12.71
N ALA A 77 -8.24 -13.77 12.39
CA ALA A 77 -7.54 -14.40 11.29
C ALA A 77 -7.07 -15.83 11.63
N ASP A 78 -7.01 -16.21 12.91
CA ASP A 78 -6.53 -17.51 13.41
C ASP A 78 -5.09 -17.89 12.96
N VAL A 79 -4.36 -16.93 12.38
CA VAL A 79 -2.94 -17.05 12.02
C VAL A 79 -2.09 -16.65 13.22
N ARG A 80 -1.77 -17.62 14.07
CA ARG A 80 -0.80 -17.43 15.16
C ARG A 80 0.61 -17.68 14.63
N GLY A 81 1.42 -16.62 14.55
CA GLY A 81 2.85 -16.70 14.23
C GLY A 81 3.27 -16.18 12.85
N GLU A 82 2.33 -16.05 11.91
CA GLU A 82 2.61 -15.54 10.54
C GLU A 82 2.11 -14.11 10.30
N LEU A 83 1.25 -13.60 11.18
CA LEU A 83 0.61 -12.29 10.99
C LEU A 83 1.62 -11.15 10.91
N GLU A 84 2.71 -11.21 11.68
CA GLU A 84 3.70 -10.13 11.67
C GLU A 84 4.36 -9.98 10.28
N GLY A 85 4.70 -11.09 9.62
CA GLY A 85 5.21 -11.08 8.25
C GLY A 85 4.20 -10.50 7.25
N LEU A 86 2.93 -10.91 7.37
CA LEU A 86 1.85 -10.37 6.55
C LEU A 86 1.68 -8.86 6.78
N LEU A 87 1.67 -8.39 8.02
CA LEU A 87 1.57 -6.96 8.33
C LEU A 87 2.74 -6.16 7.75
N GLN A 88 3.95 -6.71 7.75
CA GLN A 88 5.11 -6.07 7.11
C GLN A 88 4.95 -6.00 5.58
N GLU A 89 4.44 -7.05 4.95
CA GLU A 89 4.13 -7.03 3.50
C GLU A 89 3.06 -5.97 3.17
N LEU A 90 1.97 -5.91 3.95
CA LEU A 90 0.90 -4.93 3.76
C LEU A 90 1.39 -3.49 3.94
N LYS A 91 2.30 -3.26 4.90
CA LYS A 91 2.97 -1.96 5.09
C LYS A 91 3.89 -1.62 3.92
N ALA A 92 4.67 -2.59 3.43
CA ALA A 92 5.59 -2.39 2.31
C ALA A 92 4.85 -2.05 1.01
N LEU A 93 3.61 -2.55 0.85
CA LEU A 93 2.73 -2.18 -0.26
C LEU A 93 1.87 -0.93 0.03
N GLU A 94 2.12 -0.22 1.14
CA GLU A 94 1.40 0.99 1.54
C GLU A 94 -0.13 0.80 1.65
N LEU A 95 -0.59 -0.42 1.94
CA LEU A 95 -2.00 -0.75 2.10
C LEU A 95 -2.50 -0.48 3.52
N ILE A 96 -1.61 -0.57 4.50
CA ILE A 96 -1.86 -0.21 5.90
C ILE A 96 -0.74 0.67 6.44
N TYR A 97 -1.07 1.45 7.47
CA TYR A 97 -0.11 2.29 8.18
C TYR A 97 -0.23 2.02 9.67
N GLU A 98 0.91 1.98 10.35
CA GLU A 98 0.93 1.94 11.81
C GLU A 98 0.67 3.35 12.35
N GLN A 99 -0.48 3.51 12.98
CA GLN A 99 -0.75 4.67 13.83
C GLN A 99 -0.26 4.29 15.22
N GLY A 100 0.56 5.15 15.84
CA GLY A 100 1.33 4.82 17.05
C GLY A 100 0.52 4.16 18.17
N LEU A 101 1.22 3.42 19.04
CA LEU A 101 0.62 2.82 20.22
C LEU A 101 -0.16 3.88 21.01
N LEU A 102 -1.47 3.66 21.17
CA LEU A 102 -2.25 4.36 22.19
C LEU A 102 -1.48 4.22 23.52
N PRO A 103 -1.18 5.34 24.22
CA PRO A 103 -0.46 5.31 25.50
C PRO A 103 -1.22 4.53 26.57
#